data_AF-A0A2I8VP83-F1
#
_entry.id   AF-A0A2I8VP83-F1
#
_cell.length_a   1.000
_cell.length_b   1.000
_cell.length_c   1.000
_cell.angle_alpha   90.00
_cell.angle_beta   90.00
_cell.angle_gamma   90.00
#
_symmetry.space_group_name_H-M   'P 1'
#
loop_
_entity.id
_entity.type
_entity.pdbx_description
1 polymer ?
#
loop_
_entity_poly.entity_id
_entity_poly.type
_entity_poly.pdbx_seq_one_letter_code
_entity_poly.pdbx_strand_id
1 'polypeptide(L)'
;MNGNNPYAGAPGVVGAGQTSANVEDLSAAELRQLRQAVAGIVAQTRTYLPDSYAIGSELSNGSNGPRATVAVHPPVGHPVSAGLTPDPDDLESGLSSEECTEVARGLAASAAFQVMSTVGDDLTPTAR
;
A
#
# COMPACT_ATOMS: atom_id res chain seq x y z
N MET A 1 -6.47 41.24 41.41
CA MET A 1 -6.21 41.14 39.95
C MET A 1 -4.81 40.60 39.76
N ASN A 2 -4.66 39.31 39.47
CA ASN A 2 -3.75 38.75 38.46
C ASN A 2 -4.00 37.24 38.42
N GLY A 3 -4.80 36.78 37.47
CA GLY A 3 -5.04 35.37 37.21
C GLY A 3 -3.95 34.87 36.26
N ASN A 4 -3.12 33.94 36.72
CA ASN A 4 -2.20 33.22 35.86
C ASN A 4 -2.73 31.79 35.74
N ASN A 5 -3.47 31.53 34.66
CA ASN A 5 -4.08 30.24 34.37
C ASN A 5 -3.00 29.19 34.07
N PRO A 6 -2.94 28.04 34.77
CA PRO A 6 -1.96 26.99 34.50
C PRO A 6 -2.38 26.04 33.36
N TYR A 7 -3.37 26.40 32.54
CA TYR A 7 -3.76 25.62 31.36
C TYR A 7 -2.87 26.00 30.16
N ALA A 8 -1.64 25.49 30.17
CA ALA A 8 -0.91 25.25 28.93
C ALA A 8 -1.77 24.29 28.09
N GLY A 9 -2.10 24.74 26.87
CA GLY A 9 -3.03 24.07 25.98
C GLY A 9 -2.65 22.63 25.67
N ALA A 10 -3.68 21.81 25.46
CA ALA A 10 -3.55 20.45 24.96
C ALA A 10 -2.70 20.42 23.67
N PRO A 11 -1.67 19.56 23.57
CA PRO A 11 -1.04 19.29 22.29
C PRO A 11 -1.98 18.35 21.53
N GLY A 12 -2.55 18.83 20.43
CA GLY A 12 -3.45 17.98 19.65
C GLY A 12 -4.21 18.65 18.53
N VAL A 13 -3.98 19.94 18.27
CA VAL A 13 -4.43 20.55 17.02
C VAL A 13 -3.47 20.08 15.92
N VAL A 14 -3.82 18.95 15.30
CA VAL A 14 -3.26 18.54 14.01
C VAL A 14 -3.66 19.59 12.99
N GLY A 15 -2.69 20.41 12.58
CA GLY A 15 -2.87 21.40 11.52
C GLY A 15 -3.12 20.69 10.20
N ALA A 16 -4.17 21.11 9.47
CA ALA A 16 -4.38 20.73 8.08
C ALA A 16 -3.12 21.11 7.27
N GLY A 17 -2.39 20.10 6.79
CA GLY A 17 -1.12 20.27 6.07
C GLY A 17 0.06 19.41 6.57
N GLN A 18 -0.16 18.49 7.51
CA GLN A 18 0.87 17.54 7.94
C GLN A 18 1.05 16.43 6.90
N THR A 19 1.96 16.62 5.95
CA THR A 19 2.63 15.47 5.32
C THR A 19 3.35 14.73 6.43
N SER A 20 2.89 13.51 6.72
CA SER A 20 3.39 12.56 7.73
C SER A 20 4.88 12.74 8.03
N ALA A 21 5.20 13.48 9.09
CA ALA A 21 6.53 13.61 9.65
C ALA A 21 6.83 12.40 10.55
N ASN A 22 6.80 11.20 9.95
CA ASN A 22 7.26 9.96 10.60
C ASN A 22 8.07 9.09 9.61
N VAL A 23 8.72 9.72 8.64
CA VAL A 23 9.52 9.09 7.56
C VAL A 23 11.03 9.28 7.82
N GLU A 24 11.47 9.37 9.07
CA GLU A 24 12.87 9.73 9.42
C GLU A 24 13.72 8.59 9.99
N ASP A 25 13.38 7.32 9.73
CA ASP A 25 14.26 6.19 10.09
C ASP A 25 14.41 5.17 8.93
N LEU A 26 14.59 5.70 7.72
CA LEU A 26 15.11 4.94 6.60
C LEU A 26 16.36 5.66 6.13
N SER A 27 17.43 4.93 5.82
CA SER A 27 18.48 5.51 4.99
C SER A 27 17.80 5.99 3.71
N ALA A 28 18.05 7.23 3.29
CA ALA A 28 17.43 7.77 2.08
C ALA A 28 17.69 6.89 0.84
N ALA A 29 18.70 6.02 0.88
CA ALA A 29 18.94 4.96 -0.10
C ALA A 29 17.87 3.85 -0.07
N GLU A 30 17.60 3.25 1.09
CA GLU A 30 16.64 2.15 1.26
C GLU A 30 15.23 2.57 0.87
N LEU A 31 14.79 3.77 1.27
CA LEU A 31 13.47 4.29 0.89
C LEU A 31 13.36 4.52 -0.63
N ARG A 32 14.46 4.93 -1.29
CA ARG A 32 14.48 5.05 -2.76
C ARG A 32 14.39 3.70 -3.43
N GLN A 33 15.13 2.70 -2.95
CA GLN A 33 15.08 1.33 -3.46
C GLN A 33 13.70 0.71 -3.28
N LEU A 34 13.12 0.83 -2.08
CA LEU A 34 11.76 0.35 -1.80
C LEU A 34 10.73 1.04 -2.71
N ARG A 35 10.81 2.36 -2.86
CA ARG A 35 9.91 3.11 -3.76
C ARG A 35 10.05 2.66 -5.21
N GLN A 36 11.27 2.42 -5.68
CA GLN A 36 11.51 1.95 -7.04
C GLN A 36 10.97 0.54 -7.27
N ALA A 37 11.15 -0.37 -6.31
CA ALA A 37 10.60 -1.71 -6.38
C ALA A 37 9.07 -1.69 -6.39
N VAL A 38 8.45 -0.92 -5.49
CA VAL A 38 6.99 -0.75 -5.45
C VAL A 38 6.46 -0.15 -6.75
N ALA A 39 7.14 0.85 -7.32
CA ALA A 39 6.76 1.40 -8.61
C ALA A 39 6.85 0.35 -9.74
N GLY A 40 7.87 -0.52 -9.69
CA GLY A 40 8.01 -1.67 -10.59
C GLY A 40 6.86 -2.66 -10.47
N ILE A 41 6.48 -3.04 -9.24
CA ILE A 41 5.34 -3.92 -8.96
C ILE A 41 4.04 -3.30 -9.50
N VAL A 42 3.80 -2.01 -9.25
CA VAL A 42 2.61 -1.30 -9.73
C VAL A 42 2.55 -1.27 -11.26
N ALA A 43 3.67 -0.95 -11.92
CA ALA A 43 3.75 -0.94 -13.38
C ALA A 43 3.51 -2.34 -13.98
N GLN A 44 4.10 -3.37 -13.36
CA GLN A 44 3.93 -4.75 -13.82
C GLN A 44 2.49 -5.25 -13.60
N THR A 45 1.88 -4.89 -12.47
CA THR A 45 0.49 -5.23 -12.16
C THR A 45 -0.48 -4.61 -13.18
N ARG A 46 -0.23 -3.37 -13.62
CA ARG A 46 -1.01 -2.70 -14.68
C ARG A 46 -0.99 -3.47 -16.00
N THR A 47 0.10 -4.15 -16.33
CA THR A 47 0.18 -4.96 -17.56
C THR A 47 -0.74 -6.18 -17.52
N TYR A 48 -1.08 -6.68 -16.32
CA TYR A 48 -1.96 -7.84 -16.16
C TYR A 48 -3.44 -7.49 -16.03
N LEU A 49 -3.77 -6.21 -15.79
CA LEU A 49 -5.12 -5.77 -15.48
C LEU A 49 -5.60 -4.71 -16.48
N PRO A 50 -6.91 -4.69 -16.82
CA PRO A 50 -7.49 -3.59 -17.58
C PRO A 50 -7.40 -2.24 -16.84
N ASP A 51 -7.49 -1.14 -17.60
CA ASP A 51 -7.46 0.23 -17.06
C ASP A 51 -8.57 0.55 -16.05
N SER A 52 -9.62 -0.27 -16.00
CA SER A 52 -10.71 -0.16 -15.03
C SER A 52 -10.29 -0.45 -13.58
N TYR A 53 -9.11 -1.07 -13.37
CA TYR A 53 -8.58 -1.37 -12.04
C TYR A 53 -7.70 -0.22 -11.55
N ALA A 54 -8.04 0.33 -10.38
CA ALA A 54 -7.21 1.36 -9.75
C ALA A 54 -6.14 0.69 -8.87
N ILE A 55 -4.89 1.15 -8.97
CA ILE A 55 -3.75 0.57 -8.24
C ILE A 55 -3.08 1.68 -7.44
N GLY A 56 -2.89 1.46 -6.15
CA GLY A 56 -2.25 2.37 -5.21
C GLY A 56 -1.17 1.67 -4.37
N SER A 57 -0.29 2.46 -3.77
CA SER A 57 0.74 1.94 -2.87
C SER A 57 1.00 2.90 -1.73
N GLU A 58 1.18 2.34 -0.54
CA GLU A 58 1.54 3.06 0.68
C GLU A 58 2.90 2.57 1.18
N LEU A 59 3.74 3.49 1.66
CA LEU A 59 5.03 3.16 2.27
C LEU A 59 4.99 3.60 3.73
N SER A 60 5.27 2.67 4.64
CA SER A 60 5.29 2.90 6.07
C SER A 60 6.64 2.49 6.65
N ASN A 61 7.10 3.22 7.65
CA ASN A 61 8.20 2.80 8.50
C ASN A 61 7.65 2.39 9.86
N GLY A 62 8.03 1.22 10.35
CA GLY A 62 7.65 0.72 11.66
C GLY A 62 8.84 0.20 12.43
N SER A 63 8.64 -0.20 13.68
CA SER A 63 9.71 -0.74 14.54
C SER A 63 10.38 -2.01 13.98
N ASN A 64 9.73 -2.68 13.02
CA ASN A 64 10.23 -3.86 12.33
C ASN A 64 10.85 -3.56 10.95
N GLY A 65 11.12 -2.28 10.64
CA GLY A 65 11.78 -1.87 9.41
C GLY A 65 10.86 -1.37 8.29
N PRO A 66 11.42 -1.18 7.07
CA PRO A 66 10.70 -0.69 5.90
C PRO A 66 9.55 -1.62 5.51
N ARG A 67 8.36 -1.05 5.34
CA ARG A 67 7.20 -1.78 4.85
C ARG A 67 6.52 -1.01 3.73
N ALA A 68 6.16 -1.70 2.67
CA ALA A 68 5.25 -1.19 1.66
C ALA A 68 3.96 -1.99 1.64
N THR A 69 2.88 -1.39 1.20
CA THR A 69 1.61 -2.06 0.92
C THR A 69 1.15 -1.64 -0.46
N VAL A 70 0.90 -2.60 -1.34
CA VAL A 70 0.34 -2.35 -2.67
C VAL A 70 -1.11 -2.82 -2.65
N ALA A 71 -2.02 -1.98 -3.10
CA ALA A 71 -3.44 -2.26 -3.13
C ALA A 71 -4.01 -2.08 -4.54
N VAL A 72 -4.92 -2.97 -4.91
CA VAL A 72 -5.66 -2.93 -6.17
C VAL A 72 -7.13 -2.94 -5.89
N HIS A 73 -7.77 -1.92 -6.43
CA HIS A 73 -9.19 -1.67 -6.33
C HIS A 73 -9.85 -2.09 -7.66
N PRO A 74 -10.50 -3.25 -7.68
CA PRO A 74 -11.28 -3.65 -8.84
C PRO A 74 -12.49 -2.71 -9.05
N PRO A 75 -13.03 -2.64 -10.27
CA PRO A 75 -14.22 -1.83 -10.54
C PRO A 75 -15.47 -2.31 -9.78
N VAL A 76 -15.48 -3.59 -9.37
CA VAL A 76 -16.56 -4.21 -8.61
C VAL A 76 -15.95 -5.09 -7.53
N GLY A 77 -16.47 -5.02 -6.30
CA GLY A 77 -15.98 -5.80 -5.17
C GLY A 77 -15.02 -5.03 -4.27
N HIS A 78 -14.31 -5.76 -3.40
CA HIS A 78 -13.43 -5.17 -2.39
C HIS A 78 -11.99 -4.97 -2.91
N PRO A 79 -11.25 -3.98 -2.38
CA PRO A 79 -9.83 -3.85 -2.68
C PRO A 79 -9.04 -5.04 -2.15
N VAL A 80 -8.05 -5.46 -2.93
CA VAL A 80 -7.07 -6.50 -2.56
C VAL A 80 -5.73 -5.85 -2.30
N SER A 81 -5.09 -6.17 -1.18
CA SER A 81 -3.80 -5.59 -0.80
C SER A 81 -2.76 -6.66 -0.50
N ALA A 82 -1.52 -6.42 -0.91
CA ALA A 82 -0.35 -7.18 -0.52
C ALA A 82 0.61 -6.32 0.29
N GLY A 83 1.05 -6.82 1.44
CA GLY A 83 2.13 -6.22 2.21
C GLY A 83 3.49 -6.74 1.73
N LEU A 84 4.43 -5.82 1.54
CA LEU A 84 5.82 -6.10 1.19
C LEU A 84 6.70 -5.67 2.35
N THR A 85 7.45 -6.60 2.92
CA THR A 85 8.42 -6.33 4.00
C THR A 85 9.74 -6.95 3.56
N PRO A 86 10.50 -6.27 2.69
CA PRO A 86 11.75 -6.80 2.16
C PRO A 86 12.84 -6.69 3.23
N ASP A 87 13.74 -7.67 3.24
CA ASP A 87 14.89 -7.66 4.11
C ASP A 87 15.84 -6.50 3.74
N PRO A 88 16.59 -5.94 4.71
CA PRO A 88 17.50 -4.83 4.44
C PRO A 88 18.58 -5.20 3.42
N ASP A 89 19.07 -6.43 3.43
CA ASP A 89 20.05 -6.94 2.47
C ASP A 89 19.50 -7.01 1.04
N ASP A 90 18.22 -7.37 0.88
CA ASP A 90 17.51 -7.38 -0.42
C ASP A 90 17.22 -5.96 -0.91
N LEU A 91 16.90 -5.05 0.01
CA LEU A 91 16.78 -3.63 -0.33
C LEU A 91 18.12 -3.07 -0.82
N GLU A 92 19.21 -3.33 -0.10
CA GLU A 92 20.54 -2.84 -0.43
C GLU A 92 21.03 -3.39 -1.78
N SER A 93 20.83 -4.70 -2.01
CA SER A 93 21.15 -5.38 -3.28
C SER A 93 20.20 -5.01 -4.42
N GLY A 94 19.01 -4.51 -4.08
CA GLY A 94 17.92 -4.20 -5.01
C GLY A 94 17.01 -5.40 -5.24
N LEU A 95 15.72 -5.22 -4.96
CA LEU A 95 14.68 -6.21 -5.22
C LEU A 95 14.65 -6.59 -6.71
N SER A 96 14.70 -7.89 -6.98
CA SER A 96 14.76 -8.37 -8.36
C SER A 96 13.44 -8.12 -9.10
N SER A 97 13.52 -7.94 -10.41
CA SER A 97 12.33 -7.80 -11.24
C SER A 97 11.46 -9.05 -11.24
N GLU A 98 12.05 -10.22 -11.03
CA GLU A 98 11.36 -11.50 -10.93
C GLU A 98 10.49 -11.56 -9.68
N GLU A 99 11.02 -11.18 -8.51
CA GLU A 99 10.24 -11.08 -7.28
C GLU A 99 9.11 -10.06 -7.39
N CYS A 100 9.41 -8.88 -7.95
CA CYS A 100 8.40 -7.86 -8.20
C CYS A 100 7.29 -8.38 -9.14
N THR A 101 7.65 -9.19 -10.12
CA THR A 101 6.72 -9.78 -11.09
C THR A 101 5.83 -10.84 -10.46
N GLU A 102 6.38 -11.68 -9.58
CA GLU A 102 5.61 -12.69 -8.86
C GLU A 102 4.55 -12.02 -7.98
N VAL A 103 4.95 -11.02 -7.17
CA VAL A 103 4.04 -10.25 -6.32
C VAL A 103 2.96 -9.58 -7.16
N ALA A 104 3.34 -8.91 -8.25
CA ALA A 104 2.40 -8.26 -9.17
C ALA A 104 1.38 -9.25 -9.75
N ARG A 105 1.84 -10.43 -10.16
CA ARG A 105 0.98 -11.48 -10.74
C ARG A 105 0.02 -12.05 -9.70
N GLY A 106 0.50 -12.36 -8.49
CA GLY A 106 -0.35 -12.88 -7.41
C GLY A 106 -1.43 -11.89 -6.99
N LEU A 107 -1.06 -10.62 -6.92
CA LEU A 107 -1.99 -9.55 -6.58
C LEU A 107 -3.02 -9.31 -7.71
N ALA A 108 -2.59 -9.33 -8.99
CA ALA A 108 -3.50 -9.22 -10.13
C ALA A 108 -4.49 -10.39 -10.22
N ALA A 109 -4.00 -11.61 -10.01
CA ALA A 109 -4.85 -12.81 -9.99
C ALA A 109 -5.91 -12.73 -8.88
N SER A 110 -5.53 -12.26 -7.70
CA SER A 110 -6.43 -12.07 -6.56
C SER A 110 -7.49 -11.00 -6.84
N ALA A 111 -7.11 -9.89 -7.49
CA ALA A 111 -8.05 -8.84 -7.90
C ALA A 111 -9.04 -9.34 -8.97
N ALA A 112 -8.57 -10.10 -9.95
CA ALA A 112 -9.44 -10.70 -10.98
C ALA A 112 -10.41 -11.73 -10.36
N PHE A 113 -9.92 -12.55 -9.44
CA PHE A 113 -10.75 -13.50 -8.69
C PHE A 113 -11.83 -12.76 -7.87
N GLN A 114 -11.48 -11.64 -7.25
CA GLN A 114 -12.44 -10.84 -6.48
C GLN A 114 -13.62 -10.36 -7.34
N VAL A 115 -13.37 -9.88 -8.56
CA VAL A 115 -14.43 -9.50 -9.50
C VAL A 115 -15.29 -10.71 -9.85
N MET A 116 -14.65 -11.83 -10.19
CA MET A 116 -15.38 -13.06 -10.56
C MET A 116 -16.26 -13.57 -9.42
N SER A 117 -15.76 -13.54 -8.18
CA SER A 117 -16.52 -13.93 -6.99
C SER A 117 -17.67 -12.97 -6.74
N THR A 118 -17.48 -11.66 -6.90
CA THR A 118 -18.51 -10.66 -6.64
C THR A 118 -19.64 -10.74 -7.68
N VAL A 119 -19.29 -10.91 -8.96
CA VAL A 119 -20.28 -11.12 -10.03
C VAL A 119 -21.01 -12.46 -9.86
N GLY A 120 -20.31 -13.51 -9.40
CA GLY A 120 -20.91 -14.82 -9.14
C GLY A 120 -21.84 -14.85 -7.93
N ASP A 121 -21.59 -14.04 -6.91
CA ASP A 121 -22.45 -13.92 -5.70
C ASP A 121 -23.74 -13.13 -5.99
N ASP A 122 -23.66 -12.11 -6.85
CA ASP A 122 -24.83 -11.35 -7.33
C ASP A 122 -25.81 -12.24 -8.13
N LEU A 123 -25.28 -13.29 -8.77
CA LEU A 123 -26.08 -14.39 -9.31
C LEU A 123 -26.55 -15.32 -8.19
N THR A 124 -27.33 -14.80 -7.25
CA THR A 124 -28.11 -15.66 -6.35
C THR A 124 -28.95 -16.62 -7.21
N PRO A 125 -28.73 -17.94 -7.15
CA PRO A 125 -29.54 -18.86 -7.92
C PRO A 125 -30.96 -18.78 -7.35
N THR A 126 -31.87 -18.11 -8.06
CA THR A 126 -33.31 -18.13 -7.76
C THR A 126 -33.94 -19.49 -8.13
N ALA A 127 -33.16 -20.57 -8.08
CA ALA A 127 -33.64 -21.92 -8.32
C ALA A 127 -34.43 -22.39 -7.09
N ARG A 128 -35.75 -22.40 -7.34
CA ARG A 128 -36.89 -22.78 -6.51
C ARG A 128 -36.83 -24.19 -5.94
#